data_AF-A0A554LYS7-F1
#
_entry.id   AF-A0A554LYS7-F1
#
_cell.length_a   1.000
_cell.length_b   1.000
_cell.length_c   1.000
_cell.angle_alpha   90.00
_cell.angle_beta   90.00
_cell.angle_gamma   90.00
#
_symmetry.space_group_name_H-M   'P 1'
#
loop_
_entity.id
_entity.type
_entity.pdbx_description
1 polymer ?
#
loop_
_entity_poly.entity_id
_entity_poly.type
_entity_poly.pdbx_seq_one_letter_code
_entity_poly.pdbx_strand_id
1 'polypeptide(L)' 'MNGVVHFELPVDDLARARAFYSTFGWNLQDWPMPDGSTYVGIHTTPIDEKTRLPLEVGAINGGML' A
#
# COMPACT_ATOMS: atom_id res chain seq x y z
N MET A 1 9.42 17.15 4.02
CA MET A 1 9.94 15.87 3.50
C MET A 1 10.26 16.08 2.03
N ASN A 2 11.51 15.89 1.61
CA ASN A 2 11.92 16.07 0.21
C ASN A 2 12.25 14.74 -0.49
N GLY A 3 12.11 13.61 0.21
CA GLY A 3 12.30 12.27 -0.34
C GLY A 3 11.00 11.65 -0.83
N VAL A 4 11.09 10.56 -1.59
CA VAL A 4 9.94 9.71 -1.91
C VAL A 4 9.35 9.17 -0.62
N VAL A 5 8.05 9.34 -0.42
CA VAL A 5 7.33 8.92 0.80
C VAL A 5 6.24 7.88 0.53
N HIS A 6 5.88 7.70 -0.74
CA HIS A 6 4.78 6.86 -1.18
C HIS A 6 4.99 6.41 -2.63
N PHE A 7 4.49 5.23 -2.97
CA PHE A 7 4.44 4.74 -4.35
C PHE A 7 3.03 4.29 -4.74
N GLU A 8 2.73 4.34 -6.03
CA GLU A 8 1.48 3.84 -6.59
C GLU A 8 1.78 2.77 -7.64
N LEU A 9 1.06 1.66 -7.58
CA LEU A 9 1.10 0.59 -8.55
C LEU A 9 -0.19 0.64 -9.39
N PRO A 10 -0.12 1.11 -10.64
CA PRO A 10 -1.25 0.99 -11.56
C PRO A 10 -1.47 -0.48 -11.89
N VAL A 11 -2.67 -1.00 -11.65
CA VAL A 11 -3.01 -2.39 -11.91
C VAL A 11 -4.21 -2.52 -12.84
N ASP A 12 -4.11 -3.45 -13.78
CA ASP A 12 -5.18 -3.84 -14.70
C ASP A 12 -6.10 -4.90 -14.06
N ASP A 13 -5.52 -5.79 -13.27
CA ASP A 13 -6.19 -6.87 -12.55
C ASP A 13 -5.74 -6.89 -11.08
N LEU A 14 -6.59 -6.36 -10.21
CA LEU A 14 -6.34 -6.25 -8.78
C LEU A 14 -6.19 -7.63 -8.10
N ALA A 15 -6.95 -8.64 -8.54
CA ALA A 15 -6.89 -9.97 -7.95
C ALA A 15 -5.55 -10.65 -8.26
N ARG A 16 -5.09 -10.55 -9.51
CA ARG A 16 -3.78 -11.03 -9.93
C ARG A 16 -2.65 -10.30 -9.19
N ALA A 17 -2.74 -8.96 -9.09
CA ALA A 17 -1.74 -8.16 -8.40
C ALA A 17 -1.63 -8.54 -6.92
N ARG A 18 -2.76 -8.69 -6.21
CA ARG A 18 -2.77 -9.13 -4.80
C ARG A 18 -2.13 -10.49 -4.62
N ALA A 19 -2.48 -11.45 -5.46
CA ALA A 19 -1.90 -12.80 -5.40
C ALA A 19 -0.38 -12.74 -5.54
N PHE A 20 0.13 -11.97 -6.51
CA PHE A 20 1.56 -11.79 -6.71
C PHE A 20 2.24 -11.07 -5.54
N TYR A 21 1.76 -9.89 -5.14
CA TYR A 21 2.44 -9.07 -4.15
C TYR A 21 2.34 -9.61 -2.72
N SER A 22 1.34 -10.45 -2.42
CA SER A 22 1.27 -11.16 -1.14
C SER A 22 2.47 -12.08 -0.88
N THR A 23 3.18 -12.50 -1.93
CA THR A 23 4.39 -13.34 -1.81
C THR A 23 5.57 -12.62 -1.15
N PHE A 24 5.58 -11.28 -1.15
CA PHE A 24 6.61 -10.47 -0.49
C PHE A 24 6.35 -10.30 1.02
N GLY A 25 5.29 -10.90 1.56
CA GLY A 25 4.90 -10.73 2.96
C GLY A 25 4.33 -9.34 3.26
N TRP A 26 3.95 -8.58 2.24
CA TRP A 26 3.34 -7.26 2.40
C TRP A 26 1.92 -7.38 2.96
N ASN A 27 1.56 -6.44 3.83
CA ASN A 27 0.20 -6.34 4.33
C ASN A 27 -0.62 -5.46 3.39
N LEU A 28 -1.68 -6.04 2.83
CA LEU A 28 -2.58 -5.38 1.88
C LEU A 28 -3.91 -5.05 2.59
N GLN A 29 -4.33 -3.79 2.51
CA GLN A 29 -5.55 -3.31 3.17
C GLN A 29 -6.51 -2.66 2.17
N ASP A 30 -7.76 -3.13 2.16
CA ASP A 30 -8.78 -2.63 1.24
C ASP A 30 -9.41 -1.35 1.77
N TRP A 31 -9.35 -0.28 0.99
CA TRP A 31 -9.98 1.01 1.24
C TRP A 31 -11.05 1.27 0.17
N PRO A 32 -12.33 1.04 0.49
CA PRO A 32 -13.43 1.37 -0.42
C PRO A 32 -13.45 2.86 -0.72
N MET A 33 -13.53 3.22 -2.00
CA MET A 33 -13.57 4.60 -2.45
C MET A 33 -15.01 5.04 -2.76
N PRO A 34 -15.34 6.35 -2.66
CA PRO A 34 -16.70 6.84 -2.91
C PRO A 34 -17.25 6.59 -4.32
N ASP A 35 -16.37 6.37 -5.29
CA ASP A 35 -16.71 6.06 -6.68
C ASP A 35 -17.01 4.57 -6.93
N GLY A 36 -16.96 3.74 -5.88
CA GLY A 36 -17.18 2.31 -5.95
C GLY A 36 -15.94 1.49 -6.31
N SER A 37 -14.80 2.13 -6.58
CA SER A 37 -13.52 1.45 -6.72
C SER A 37 -12.95 1.04 -5.35
N THR A 38 -11.97 0.14 -5.35
CA THR A 38 -11.24 -0.24 -4.14
C THR A 38 -9.77 0.14 -4.32
N TYR A 39 -9.32 1.09 -3.52
CA TYR A 39 -7.90 1.36 -3.38
C TYR A 39 -7.32 0.35 -2.40
N VAL A 40 -6.16 -0.24 -2.72
CA VAL A 40 -5.50 -1.18 -1.81
C VAL A 40 -4.24 -0.54 -1.26
N GLY A 41 -4.25 -0.25 0.03
CA GLY A 41 -3.08 0.19 0.77
C GLY A 41 -2.07 -0.94 0.88
N ILE A 42 -0.81 -0.64 0.59
CA ILE A 42 0.32 -1.56 0.62
C ILE A 42 1.25 -1.16 1.75
N HIS A 43 1.34 -2.01 2.77
CA HIS A 43 2.27 -1.86 3.88
C HIS A 43 3.43 -2.84 3.70
N THR A 44 4.59 -2.31 3.34
CA THR A 44 5.83 -3.08 3.13
C THR A 44 6.64 -3.23 4.42
N THR A 45 6.34 -2.39 5.42
CA THR A 45 6.96 -2.34 6.74
C THR A 45 5.90 -2.08 7.81
N PRO A 46 6.14 -2.46 9.09
CA PRO A 46 5.32 -2.02 10.21
C PRO A 46 5.13 -0.50 10.25
N ILE A 47 3.93 -0.08 10.65
CA ILE A 47 3.51 1.31 10.75
C ILE A 47 3.11 1.64 12.20
N ASP A 48 3.22 2.91 12.55
CA ASP A 48 2.57 3.46 13.73
C ASP A 48 1.07 3.60 13.48
N GLU A 49 0.23 2.98 14.30
CA GLU A 49 -1.22 2.94 14.06
C GLU A 49 -1.90 4.31 14.17
N LYS A 50 -1.35 5.25 14.94
CA LYS A 50 -1.93 6.58 15.16
C LYS A 50 -1.60 7.54 14.03
N THR A 51 -0.33 7.54 13.62
CA THR A 51 0.21 8.47 12.62
C THR A 51 0.17 7.88 11.21
N ARG A 52 0.02 6.56 11.09
CA ARG A 52 0.05 5.77 9.84
C ARG A 52 1.39 5.85 9.09
N LEU A 53 2.44 6.34 9.75
CA LEU A 53 3.78 6.42 9.20
C LEU A 53 4.55 5.11 9.41
N PRO A 54 5.47 4.75 8.49
CA PRO A 54 6.45 3.69 8.71
C PRO A 54 7.23 3.88 10.02
N LEU A 55 7.41 2.80 10.78
CA LEU A 55 8.26 2.79 11.98
C LEU A 55 9.74 2.81 11.62
N GLU A 56 10.11 2.20 10.50
CA GLU A 56 11.48 2.19 9.98
C GLU A 56 11.78 3.48 9.21
N VAL A 57 12.82 4.19 9.61
CA VAL A 57 13.21 5.46 8.99
C VAL A 57 13.67 5.23 7.55
N GLY A 58 13.01 5.89 6.61
CA GLY A 58 13.34 5.81 5.18
C GLY A 58 12.58 4.70 4.43
N ALA A 59 11.86 3.83 5.14
CA ALA A 59 10.93 2.91 4.51
C ALA A 59 9.70 3.67 3.97
N ILE A 60 9.12 3.15 2.89
CA ILE A 60 7.93 3.73 2.24
C ILE A 60 6.87 2.67 2.01
N ASN A 61 5.62 3.09 2.14
CA ASN A 61 4.44 2.30 1.82
C ASN A 61 3.82 2.81 0.53
N GLY A 62 2.76 2.17 0.06
CA GLY A 62 2.18 2.50 -1.23
C GLY A 62 0.70 2.18 -1.36
N GLY A 63 0.25 2.27 -2.59
CA GLY A 63 -1.08 1.88 -3.03
C GLY A 63 -1.06 1.05 -4.30
N MET A 64 -2.17 0.37 -4.56
CA MET A 64 -2.51 -0.12 -5.89
C MET A 64 -3.97 0.23 -6.21
N LEU A 65 -4.19 0.61 -7.47
CA LEU A 65 -5.46 1.03 -8.09
C LEU A 65 -5.53 0.46 -9.51
#